data_AF-A0AAD1A378-F1
#
_entry.id   AF-A0AAD1A378-F1
#
_cell.length_a   1.000
_cell.length_b   1.000
_cell.length_c   1.000
_cell.angle_alpha   90.00
_cell.angle_beta   90.00
_cell.angle_gamma   90.00
#
_symmetry.space_group_name_H-M   'P 1'
#
loop_
_entity.id
_entity.type
_entity.pdbx_description
1 polymer ?
#
loop_
_entity_poly.entity_id
_entity_poly.type
_entity_poly.pdbx_seq_one_letter_code
_entity_poly.pdbx_strand_id
1 'polypeptide(L)'
;MKGRNFAFGAICAGLALAVALAFYPDVALAAPLARAGVAVDPSWGSLALHATPALIALRAQLTDLTGQAERKLAEVIDGLEPERVRAIEAEHGTLIRQADGVRTQIAAEEARIAAIPSDGTATLLAERARSTAIVDIAKRAGYTGTEAADAIASGTTADAFRIAAFDVLAARQTPTSTTRVEADARDKLVEGATRGLLLRAGHKDGERNEFTGMRLERLAEEALSRAGLPTTGNRLQMIGRAFTMTRAGGMHATGDFPVILEAVANKSMLTGWETADTTYQIWTKKGSLSDFKIASRYGVGPLPMLKKKPEGTAYEYATLADRKVTVMLATFGQAFSLTREMIINDDLDAFTDIPRKQGIAARMTVDSLPYALLVANAAFQGGNPLFHASRLNLAGAGGGAPAVGLPSADAFEAAASWMRTKHTGGTDSKTRYRIKPKFGLFPVAQAFKVDQLLTSVTELGQTNPSLKNRARGFVEPVFSDWLDDASATAWYLAADKTADTVEVSFLDGVEEPFLDQDEDWDVDGKKFKVRIDAGASPLDPRGLFKNPGA
;
A
#
# COMPACT_ATOMS: atom_id res chain seq x y z
N MET A 1 -2.44 16.92 -31.87
CA MET A 1 -2.22 18.39 -31.89
C MET A 1 -1.37 18.81 -30.68
N LYS A 2 -0.04 18.73 -30.79
CA LYS A 2 0.92 19.39 -29.87
C LYS A 2 2.36 19.55 -30.43
N GLY A 3 2.61 19.19 -31.70
CA GLY A 3 3.93 19.33 -32.36
C GLY A 3 3.98 20.28 -33.56
N ARG A 4 2.89 21.00 -33.90
CA ARG A 4 2.79 21.80 -35.14
C ARG A 4 3.21 23.27 -35.03
N ASN A 5 3.44 23.79 -33.82
CA ASN A 5 3.74 25.22 -33.62
C ASN A 5 5.24 25.55 -33.51
N PHE A 6 6.13 24.56 -33.35
CA PHE A 6 7.58 24.79 -33.33
C PHE A 6 8.19 24.90 -34.74
N ALA A 7 7.62 24.22 -35.73
CA ALA A 7 8.12 24.23 -37.11
C ALA A 7 7.91 25.59 -37.81
N PHE A 8 6.78 26.27 -37.55
CA PHE A 8 6.48 27.56 -38.19
C PHE A 8 7.38 28.72 -37.70
N GLY A 9 7.78 28.69 -36.43
CA GLY A 9 8.67 29.72 -35.84
C GLY A 9 10.11 29.65 -36.35
N ALA A 10 10.62 28.44 -36.64
CA ALA A 10 11.95 28.25 -37.21
C ALA A 10 12.03 28.70 -38.67
N ILE A 11 10.93 28.55 -39.43
CA ILE A 11 10.84 28.92 -40.85
C ILE A 11 10.85 30.44 -41.04
N CYS A 12 10.16 31.20 -40.20
CA CYS A 12 10.17 32.67 -40.27
C CYS A 12 11.52 33.29 -39.86
N ALA A 13 12.24 32.68 -38.91
CA ALA A 13 13.55 33.17 -38.48
C ALA A 13 14.65 32.95 -39.55
N GLY A 14 14.60 31.81 -40.27
CA GLY A 14 15.51 31.55 -41.39
C GLY A 14 15.31 32.49 -42.58
N LEU A 15 14.06 32.84 -42.88
CA LEU A 15 13.71 33.76 -43.97
C LEU A 15 14.14 35.20 -43.67
N ALA A 16 14.02 35.64 -42.41
CA ALA A 16 14.48 36.97 -41.98
C ALA A 16 16.01 37.11 -42.02
N LEU A 17 16.76 36.05 -41.69
CA LEU A 17 18.22 36.04 -41.75
C LEU A 17 18.74 36.06 -43.20
N ALA A 18 18.08 35.33 -44.10
CA ALA A 18 18.41 35.30 -45.53
C ALA A 18 18.15 36.65 -46.23
N VAL A 19 17.07 37.34 -45.86
CA VAL A 19 16.77 38.68 -46.38
C VAL A 19 17.73 39.73 -45.80
N ALA A 20 18.13 39.62 -44.52
CA ALA A 20 19.08 40.56 -43.91
C ALA A 20 20.49 40.48 -44.53
N LEU A 21 20.95 39.29 -44.92
CA LEU A 21 22.24 39.10 -45.59
C LEU A 21 22.23 39.48 -47.08
N ALA A 22 21.06 39.55 -47.71
CA ALA A 22 20.92 40.00 -49.10
C ALA A 22 20.98 41.53 -49.27
N PHE A 23 20.81 42.31 -48.20
CA PHE A 23 20.78 43.78 -48.25
C PHE A 23 22.02 44.48 -47.65
N TYR A 24 22.95 43.76 -47.00
CA TYR A 24 24.16 44.34 -46.41
C TYR A 24 25.39 43.45 -46.67
N PRO A 25 26.26 43.79 -47.63
CA PRO A 25 27.42 42.96 -47.99
C PRO A 25 28.65 43.16 -47.07
N ASP A 26 28.51 43.84 -45.93
CA ASP A 26 29.66 44.16 -45.07
C ASP A 26 29.78 43.21 -43.87
N VAL A 27 30.92 42.52 -43.80
CA VAL A 27 31.18 41.29 -43.01
C VAL A 27 31.40 41.55 -41.50
N ALA A 28 31.14 42.77 -41.02
CA ALA A 28 31.49 43.16 -39.65
C ALA A 28 30.37 42.98 -38.61
N LEU A 29 29.14 42.61 -38.99
CA LEU A 29 28.00 42.52 -38.06
C LEU A 29 27.44 41.11 -37.80
N ALA A 30 28.10 40.04 -38.27
CA ALA A 30 27.66 38.65 -38.01
C ALA A 30 28.03 38.11 -36.61
N ALA A 31 28.83 38.86 -35.83
CA ALA A 31 29.30 38.41 -34.52
C ALA A 31 28.25 38.36 -33.37
N PRO A 32 27.15 39.15 -33.33
CA PRO A 32 26.25 39.12 -32.17
C PRO A 32 25.11 38.07 -32.23
N LEU A 33 24.78 37.51 -33.40
CA LEU A 33 23.59 36.65 -33.55
C LEU A 33 23.81 35.17 -33.23
N ALA A 34 25.06 34.71 -33.12
CA ALA A 34 25.39 33.36 -32.63
C ALA A 34 25.19 33.19 -31.11
N ARG A 35 24.81 34.25 -30.38
CA ARG A 35 24.61 34.24 -28.92
C ARG A 35 23.15 34.01 -28.49
N ALA A 36 22.20 33.97 -29.42
CA ALA A 36 20.81 33.61 -29.14
C ALA A 36 20.60 32.14 -29.57
N GLY A 37 20.54 31.23 -28.61
CA GLY A 37 20.50 29.77 -28.80
C GLY A 37 19.28 29.25 -29.58
N VAL A 38 19.27 29.45 -30.89
CA VAL A 38 18.38 28.78 -31.84
C VAL A 38 19.21 27.70 -32.53
N ALA A 39 18.88 26.44 -32.26
CA ALA A 39 19.52 25.29 -32.88
C ALA A 39 19.18 25.27 -34.38
N VAL A 40 20.10 25.78 -35.20
CA VAL A 40 20.09 25.63 -36.66
C VAL A 40 20.98 24.43 -37.00
N ASP A 41 20.43 23.51 -37.78
CA ASP A 41 21.11 22.30 -38.26
C ASP A 41 22.49 22.64 -38.87
N PRO A 42 23.61 22.04 -38.40
CA PRO A 42 24.97 22.47 -38.74
C PRO A 42 25.35 22.33 -40.22
N SER A 43 24.56 21.61 -41.01
CA SER A 43 24.79 21.39 -42.44
C SER A 43 24.59 22.62 -43.33
N TRP A 44 23.97 23.69 -42.80
CA TRP A 44 23.66 24.91 -43.56
C TRP A 44 24.73 25.99 -43.47
N GLY A 45 25.60 25.94 -42.45
CA GLY A 45 26.60 26.98 -42.18
C GLY A 45 27.79 26.99 -43.15
N SER A 46 28.14 25.85 -43.75
CA SER A 46 29.29 25.74 -44.66
C SER A 46 28.96 26.03 -46.13
N LEU A 47 27.67 25.98 -46.51
CA LEU A 47 27.21 26.25 -47.88
C LEU A 47 26.92 27.74 -48.16
N ALA A 48 26.72 28.54 -47.11
CA ALA A 48 26.34 29.95 -47.27
C ALA A 48 27.48 30.84 -47.77
N LEU A 49 28.75 30.45 -47.61
CA LEU A 49 29.88 31.29 -48.02
C LEU A 49 30.23 31.22 -49.52
N HIS A 50 29.63 30.29 -50.29
CA HIS A 50 29.96 30.09 -51.72
C HIS A 50 28.73 29.89 -52.61
N ALA A 51 27.51 30.13 -52.09
CA ALA A 51 26.29 29.93 -52.87
C ALA A 51 26.05 31.10 -53.84
N THR A 52 26.09 30.81 -55.15
CA THR A 52 25.68 31.80 -56.16
C THR A 52 24.19 32.13 -56.01
N PRO A 53 23.73 33.34 -56.33
CA PRO A 53 22.31 33.70 -56.32
C PRO A 53 21.44 32.72 -57.13
N ALA A 54 22.02 32.16 -58.19
CA ALA A 54 21.40 31.12 -59.01
C ALA A 54 21.13 29.82 -58.23
N LEU A 55 22.10 29.34 -57.44
CA LEU A 55 21.92 28.12 -56.63
C LEU A 55 20.85 28.30 -55.55
N ILE A 56 20.79 29.48 -54.94
CA ILE A 56 19.78 29.83 -53.93
C ILE A 56 18.38 29.85 -54.56
N ALA A 57 18.23 30.47 -55.73
CA ALA A 57 16.96 30.51 -56.46
C ALA A 57 16.48 29.11 -56.87
N LEU A 58 17.38 28.26 -57.37
CA LEU A 58 17.04 26.88 -57.74
C LEU A 58 16.62 26.04 -56.52
N ARG A 59 17.30 26.20 -55.37
CA ARG A 59 16.91 25.49 -54.13
C ARG A 59 15.57 25.97 -53.58
N ALA A 60 15.28 27.27 -53.66
CA ALA A 60 13.97 27.80 -53.30
C ALA A 60 12.86 27.26 -54.22
N GLN A 61 13.13 27.20 -55.53
CA GLN A 61 12.20 26.63 -56.51
C GLN A 61 11.96 25.13 -56.24
N LEU A 62 12.99 24.38 -55.87
CA LEU A 62 12.85 22.97 -55.49
C LEU A 62 11.93 22.81 -54.29
N THR A 63 12.10 23.64 -53.26
CA THR A 63 11.29 23.58 -52.03
C THR A 63 9.83 23.91 -52.32
N ASP A 64 9.55 24.91 -53.16
CA ASP A 64 8.18 25.25 -53.54
C ASP A 64 7.51 24.12 -54.34
N LEU A 65 8.21 23.54 -55.34
CA LEU A 65 7.68 22.42 -56.13
C LEU A 65 7.41 21.19 -55.26
N THR A 66 8.31 20.83 -54.33
CA THR A 66 8.08 19.71 -53.41
C THR A 66 6.90 19.98 -52.47
N GLY A 67 6.76 21.21 -51.98
CA GLY A 67 5.64 21.60 -51.13
C GLY A 67 4.30 21.65 -51.88
N GLN A 68 4.30 21.97 -53.17
CA GLN A 68 3.10 21.87 -54.02
C GLN A 68 2.72 20.40 -54.27
N ALA A 69 3.72 19.53 -54.52
CA ALA A 69 3.50 18.10 -54.72
C ALA A 69 2.87 17.45 -53.46
N GLU A 70 3.40 17.74 -52.27
CA GLU A 70 2.84 17.23 -51.01
C GLU A 70 1.41 17.71 -50.75
N ARG A 71 1.13 18.99 -51.01
CA ARG A 71 -0.22 19.55 -50.89
C ARG A 71 -1.20 18.87 -51.85
N LYS A 72 -0.76 18.56 -53.08
CA LYS A 72 -1.58 17.86 -54.06
C LYS A 72 -1.91 16.43 -53.65
N LEU A 73 -0.94 15.69 -53.13
CA LEU A 73 -1.18 14.32 -52.64
C LEU A 73 -2.10 14.30 -51.42
N ALA A 74 -2.06 15.33 -50.58
CA ALA A 74 -2.96 15.49 -49.44
C ALA A 74 -4.43 15.76 -49.82
N GLU A 75 -4.74 16.07 -51.09
CA GLU A 75 -6.13 16.17 -51.59
C GLU A 75 -6.79 14.79 -51.74
N VAL A 76 -6.03 13.70 -51.69
CA VAL A 76 -6.56 12.32 -51.72
C VAL A 76 -7.07 11.95 -50.33
N ILE A 77 -8.39 11.84 -50.18
CA ILE A 77 -9.08 11.44 -48.94
C ILE A 77 -9.95 10.19 -49.17
N ASP A 78 -10.21 9.43 -48.11
CA ASP A 78 -11.01 8.19 -48.19
C ASP A 78 -12.44 8.47 -48.66
N GLY A 79 -12.88 7.76 -49.70
CA GLY A 79 -14.22 7.88 -50.31
C GLY A 79 -14.29 8.70 -51.60
N LEU A 80 -13.16 9.12 -52.17
CA LEU A 80 -13.11 9.78 -53.48
C LEU A 80 -13.34 8.81 -54.65
N GLU A 81 -13.98 9.28 -55.72
CA GLU A 81 -14.14 8.53 -56.97
C GLU A 81 -12.78 8.13 -57.57
N PRO A 82 -12.58 6.87 -58.02
CA PRO A 82 -11.28 6.37 -58.47
C PRO A 82 -10.66 7.17 -59.62
N GLU A 83 -11.48 7.74 -60.51
CA GLU A 83 -10.98 8.58 -61.61
C GLU A 83 -10.38 9.90 -61.10
N ARG A 84 -10.93 10.46 -60.02
CA ARG A 84 -10.42 11.70 -59.43
C ARG A 84 -9.10 11.49 -58.71
N VAL A 85 -8.95 10.34 -58.04
CA VAL A 85 -7.68 9.94 -57.42
C VAL A 85 -6.58 9.83 -58.48
N ARG A 86 -6.86 9.15 -59.60
CA ARG A 86 -5.89 9.01 -60.70
C ARG A 86 -5.49 10.35 -61.32
N ALA A 87 -6.42 11.31 -61.43
CA ALA A 87 -6.11 12.65 -61.93
C ALA A 87 -5.17 13.42 -60.98
N ILE A 88 -5.41 13.34 -59.67
CA ILE A 88 -4.58 13.99 -58.65
C ILE A 88 -3.18 13.35 -58.60
N GLU A 89 -3.09 12.03 -58.67
CA GLU A 89 -1.81 11.30 -58.73
C GLU A 89 -1.03 11.64 -60.01
N ALA A 90 -1.70 11.83 -61.14
CA ALA A 90 -1.06 12.26 -62.38
C ALA A 90 -0.47 13.67 -62.27
N GLU A 91 -1.22 14.63 -61.70
CA GLU A 91 -0.72 15.99 -61.43
C GLU A 91 0.45 15.98 -60.44
N HIS A 92 0.35 15.22 -59.35
CA HIS A 92 1.46 15.03 -58.40
C HIS A 92 2.71 14.48 -59.11
N GLY A 93 2.54 13.47 -59.97
CA GLY A 93 3.63 12.91 -60.77
C GLY A 93 4.24 13.88 -61.78
N THR A 94 3.51 14.92 -62.23
CA THR A 94 4.11 16.00 -63.05
C THR A 94 4.98 16.94 -62.21
N LEU A 95 4.53 17.31 -61.00
CA LEU A 95 5.26 18.18 -60.09
C LEU A 95 6.57 17.54 -59.61
N ILE A 96 6.56 16.23 -59.33
CA ILE A 96 7.79 15.49 -58.99
C ILE A 96 8.79 15.50 -60.14
N ARG A 97 8.35 15.27 -61.39
CA ARG A 97 9.24 15.33 -62.55
C ARG A 97 9.87 16.72 -62.75
N GLN A 98 9.10 17.78 -62.47
CA GLN A 98 9.64 19.15 -62.47
C GLN A 98 10.67 19.36 -61.36
N ALA A 99 10.39 18.87 -60.14
CA ALA A 99 11.32 18.93 -59.02
C ALA A 99 12.64 18.18 -59.31
N ASP A 100 12.58 17.01 -59.94
CA ASP A 100 13.78 16.27 -60.34
C ASP A 100 14.58 17.00 -61.43
N GLY A 101 13.89 17.68 -62.36
CA GLY A 101 14.54 18.61 -63.30
C GLY A 101 15.35 19.70 -62.58
N VAL A 102 14.75 20.36 -61.58
CA VAL A 102 15.44 21.38 -60.76
C VAL A 102 16.59 20.78 -59.96
N ARG A 103 16.46 19.56 -59.42
CA ARG A 103 17.56 18.86 -58.74
C ARG A 103 18.77 18.64 -59.64
N THR A 104 18.54 18.27 -60.91
CA THR A 104 19.65 18.12 -61.87
C THR A 104 20.34 19.44 -62.20
N GLN A 105 19.59 20.55 -62.23
CA GLN A 105 20.16 21.89 -62.42
C GLN A 105 20.98 22.35 -61.22
N ILE A 106 20.52 22.04 -60.00
CA ILE A 106 21.27 22.28 -58.76
C ILE A 106 22.61 21.53 -58.79
N ALA A 107 22.59 20.24 -59.12
CA ALA A 107 23.81 19.43 -59.20
C ALA A 107 24.80 19.96 -60.27
N ALA A 108 24.29 20.44 -61.40
CA ALA A 108 25.12 21.03 -62.45
C ALA A 108 25.76 22.37 -62.01
N GLU A 109 25.03 23.20 -61.28
CA GLU A 109 25.53 24.48 -60.76
C GLU A 109 26.52 24.27 -59.61
N GLU A 110 26.29 23.29 -58.74
CA GLU A 110 27.25 22.89 -57.69
C GLU A 110 28.57 22.37 -58.29
N ALA A 111 28.50 21.60 -59.37
CA ALA A 111 29.70 21.16 -60.10
C ALA A 111 30.46 22.31 -60.76
N ARG A 112 29.76 23.37 -61.21
CA ARG A 112 30.39 24.60 -61.74
C ARG A 112 31.11 25.38 -60.65
N ILE A 113 30.49 25.53 -59.48
CA ILE A 113 31.11 26.23 -58.34
C ILE A 113 32.34 25.46 -57.85
N ALA A 114 32.28 24.13 -57.81
CA ALA A 114 33.40 23.27 -57.42
C ALA A 114 34.61 23.35 -58.36
N ALA A 115 34.42 23.81 -59.61
CA ALA A 115 35.48 23.93 -60.62
C ALA A 115 36.23 25.28 -60.60
N ILE A 116 35.86 26.21 -59.72
CA ILE A 116 36.54 27.51 -59.56
C ILE A 116 37.82 27.29 -58.73
N PRO A 117 39.03 27.63 -59.24
CA PRO A 117 40.26 27.49 -58.46
C PRO A 117 40.24 28.45 -57.26
N SER A 118 40.39 27.93 -56.04
CA SER A 118 40.45 28.74 -54.82
C SER A 118 41.84 29.38 -54.66
N ASP A 119 41.91 30.71 -54.63
CA ASP A 119 43.13 31.45 -54.30
C ASP A 119 43.66 31.06 -52.90
N GLY A 120 44.98 30.90 -52.77
CA GLY A 120 45.67 30.39 -51.58
C GLY A 120 45.53 31.22 -50.28
N THR A 121 44.74 32.30 -50.29
CA THR A 121 44.40 33.11 -49.11
C THR A 121 43.26 32.49 -48.29
N ALA A 122 42.32 31.78 -48.93
CA ALA A 122 41.20 31.13 -48.25
C ALA A 122 41.65 29.89 -47.46
N THR A 123 42.58 29.11 -48.00
CA THR A 123 43.19 27.95 -47.31
C THR A 123 44.01 28.38 -46.09
N LEU A 124 44.72 29.50 -46.17
CA LEU A 124 45.47 30.07 -45.05
C LEU A 124 44.56 30.60 -43.92
N LEU A 125 43.43 31.22 -44.27
CA LEU A 125 42.45 31.69 -43.28
C LEU A 125 41.74 30.52 -42.59
N ALA A 126 41.36 29.48 -43.34
CA ALA A 126 40.79 28.26 -42.77
C ALA A 126 41.77 27.55 -41.82
N GLU A 127 43.05 27.51 -42.17
CA GLU A 127 44.09 26.90 -41.34
C GLU A 127 44.35 27.69 -40.05
N ARG A 128 44.33 29.03 -40.12
CA ARG A 128 44.39 29.89 -38.92
C ARG A 128 43.18 29.73 -38.02
N ALA A 129 41.98 29.60 -38.59
CA ALA A 129 40.76 29.38 -37.83
C ALA A 129 40.78 28.02 -37.10
N ARG A 130 41.24 26.96 -37.78
CA ARG A 130 41.44 25.62 -37.20
C ARG A 130 42.43 25.66 -36.03
N SER A 131 43.60 26.26 -36.25
CA SER A 131 44.65 26.35 -35.23
C SER A 131 44.17 27.12 -34.00
N THR A 132 43.42 28.21 -34.19
CA THR A 132 42.86 29.01 -33.09
C THR A 132 41.83 28.21 -32.28
N ALA A 133 40.95 27.45 -32.97
CA ALA A 133 39.94 26.63 -32.31
C ALA A 133 40.57 25.51 -31.45
N ILE A 134 41.62 24.84 -31.96
CA ILE A 134 42.32 23.77 -31.22
C ILE A 134 42.97 24.33 -29.94
N VAL A 135 43.62 25.50 -30.01
CA VAL A 135 44.22 26.14 -28.83
C VAL A 135 43.17 26.53 -27.80
N ASP A 136 42.01 27.06 -28.22
CA ASP A 136 40.94 27.43 -27.28
C ASP A 136 40.31 26.20 -26.60
N ILE A 137 40.07 25.12 -27.36
CA ILE A 137 39.60 23.84 -26.81
C ILE A 137 40.60 23.28 -25.79
N ALA A 138 41.89 23.29 -26.13
CA ALA A 138 42.95 22.77 -25.26
C ALA A 138 43.00 23.55 -23.92
N LYS A 139 42.87 24.88 -23.97
CA LYS A 139 42.79 25.72 -22.76
C LYS A 139 41.57 25.38 -21.91
N ARG A 140 40.38 25.26 -22.51
CA ARG A 140 39.13 24.95 -21.79
C ARG A 140 39.12 23.55 -21.19
N ALA A 141 39.76 22.58 -21.86
CA ALA A 141 39.92 21.23 -21.35
C ALA A 141 41.06 21.10 -20.32
N GLY A 142 41.84 22.15 -20.08
CA GLY A 142 42.91 22.18 -19.10
C GLY A 142 44.10 21.29 -19.50
N TYR A 143 44.49 21.32 -20.77
CA TYR A 143 45.76 20.77 -21.23
C TYR A 143 46.90 21.75 -20.86
N THR A 144 48.00 21.24 -20.33
CA THR A 144 49.13 22.03 -19.83
C THR A 144 50.43 21.78 -20.60
N GLY A 145 50.41 20.90 -21.60
CA GLY A 145 51.56 20.49 -22.39
C GLY A 145 51.50 20.94 -23.86
N THR A 146 52.16 20.17 -24.73
CA THR A 146 52.28 20.45 -26.16
C THR A 146 51.11 19.93 -26.99
N GLU A 147 50.06 19.39 -26.38
CA GLU A 147 49.03 18.59 -27.07
C GLU A 147 48.27 19.41 -28.14
N ALA A 148 48.06 20.70 -27.89
CA ALA A 148 47.48 21.61 -28.88
C ALA A 148 48.40 21.86 -30.08
N ALA A 149 49.71 22.00 -29.83
CA ALA A 149 50.70 22.23 -30.87
C ALA A 149 50.92 20.98 -31.72
N ASP A 150 50.94 19.81 -31.10
CA ASP A 150 51.06 18.51 -31.76
C ASP A 150 49.85 18.22 -32.64
N ALA A 151 48.64 18.54 -32.17
CA ALA A 151 47.40 18.38 -32.95
C ALA A 151 47.30 19.31 -34.16
N ILE A 152 47.88 20.52 -34.05
CA ILE A 152 47.99 21.46 -35.19
C ILE A 152 49.01 20.93 -36.20
N ALA A 153 50.16 20.45 -35.73
CA ALA A 153 51.21 19.91 -36.59
C ALA A 153 50.79 18.61 -37.32
N SER A 154 50.00 17.75 -36.66
CA SER A 154 49.48 16.51 -37.25
C SER A 154 48.31 16.71 -38.20
N GLY A 155 47.79 17.94 -38.32
CA GLY A 155 46.68 18.25 -39.21
C GLY A 155 45.31 17.77 -38.70
N THR A 156 45.14 17.55 -37.40
CA THR A 156 43.89 17.07 -36.82
C THR A 156 42.78 18.12 -36.98
N THR A 157 41.56 17.70 -37.26
CA THR A 157 40.42 18.61 -37.34
C THR A 157 40.00 19.11 -35.95
N ALA A 158 39.48 20.33 -35.87
CA ALA A 158 39.07 20.91 -34.59
C ALA A 158 37.97 20.09 -33.88
N ASP A 159 37.10 19.42 -34.65
CA ASP A 159 36.03 18.58 -34.08
C ASP A 159 36.56 17.27 -33.51
N ALA A 160 37.52 16.62 -34.17
CA ALA A 160 38.17 15.42 -33.65
C ALA A 160 38.93 15.72 -32.34
N PHE A 161 39.64 16.86 -32.29
CA PHE A 161 40.31 17.31 -31.06
C PHE A 161 39.30 17.66 -29.95
N ARG A 162 38.13 18.20 -30.30
CA ARG A 162 37.06 18.50 -29.34
C ARG A 162 36.51 17.23 -28.67
N ILE A 163 36.28 16.17 -29.44
CA ILE A 163 35.82 14.88 -28.91
C ILE A 163 36.85 14.32 -27.93
N ALA A 164 38.13 14.26 -28.34
CA ALA A 164 39.20 13.77 -27.46
C ALA A 164 39.35 14.61 -26.18
N ALA A 165 39.20 15.93 -26.28
CA ALA A 165 39.23 16.84 -25.12
C ALA A 165 38.04 16.61 -24.17
N PHE A 166 36.85 16.30 -24.70
CA PHE A 166 35.69 15.95 -23.90
C PHE A 166 35.87 14.63 -23.15
N ASP A 167 36.48 13.62 -23.77
CA ASP A 167 36.76 12.34 -23.10
C ASP A 167 37.72 12.52 -21.91
N VAL A 168 38.74 13.38 -22.06
CA VAL A 168 39.66 13.70 -20.95
C VAL A 168 38.96 14.47 -19.83
N LEU A 169 38.06 15.40 -20.16
CA LEU A 169 37.24 16.10 -19.17
C LEU A 169 36.28 15.16 -18.45
N ALA A 170 35.65 14.23 -19.17
CA ALA A 170 34.78 13.21 -18.59
C ALA A 170 35.55 12.27 -17.65
N ALA A 171 36.77 11.86 -18.02
CA ALA A 171 37.64 11.04 -17.16
C ALA A 171 38.10 11.78 -15.89
N ARG A 172 38.18 13.12 -15.92
CA ARG A 172 38.51 13.96 -14.74
C ARG A 172 37.32 14.18 -13.81
N GLN A 173 36.08 13.97 -14.26
CA GLN A 173 34.90 14.02 -13.39
C GLN A 173 34.82 12.73 -12.57
N THR A 174 35.25 12.80 -11.31
CA THR A 174 34.84 11.80 -10.32
C THR A 174 33.35 12.02 -10.02
N PRO A 175 32.50 10.98 -10.12
CA PRO A 175 31.08 11.12 -9.79
C PRO A 175 30.96 11.52 -8.31
N THR A 176 30.66 12.78 -8.07
CA THR A 176 30.37 13.29 -6.73
C THR A 176 29.01 12.72 -6.34
N SER A 177 29.03 11.82 -5.35
CA SER A 177 27.88 11.17 -4.69
C SER A 177 26.65 10.95 -5.57
N THR A 178 26.39 9.69 -5.93
CA THR A 178 25.03 9.25 -6.23
C THR A 178 24.15 9.49 -5.00
N THR A 179 23.52 10.67 -4.91
CA THR A 179 22.43 10.91 -3.94
C THR A 179 21.27 10.02 -4.34
N ARG A 180 21.23 8.84 -3.75
CA ARG A 180 20.07 7.95 -3.79
C ARG A 180 19.00 8.61 -2.93
N VAL A 181 17.97 9.15 -3.56
CA VAL A 181 16.77 9.64 -2.86
C VAL A 181 16.01 8.41 -2.38
N GLU A 182 16.34 7.92 -1.19
CA GLU A 182 15.72 6.70 -0.62
C GLU A 182 14.35 6.96 0.04
N ALA A 183 14.04 8.21 0.39
CA ALA A 183 12.71 8.64 0.88
C ALA A 183 12.58 10.18 0.79
N ASP A 184 11.34 10.67 0.65
CA ASP A 184 11.02 12.10 0.69
C ASP A 184 11.38 12.68 2.08
N ALA A 185 11.81 13.94 2.14
CA ALA A 185 12.19 14.60 3.39
C ALA A 185 11.03 14.65 4.39
N ARG A 186 9.79 14.65 3.88
CA ARG A 186 8.56 14.56 4.64
C ARG A 186 8.41 13.22 5.37
N ASP A 187 8.59 12.11 4.66
CA ASP A 187 8.44 10.77 5.23
C ASP A 187 9.48 10.51 6.32
N LYS A 188 10.73 10.97 6.10
CA LYS A 188 11.79 10.90 7.11
C LYS A 188 11.48 11.68 8.38
N LEU A 189 10.84 12.85 8.25
CA LEU A 189 10.36 13.61 9.41
C LEU A 189 9.28 12.84 10.14
N VAL A 190 8.28 12.33 9.43
CA VAL A 190 7.15 11.63 10.05
C VAL A 190 7.65 10.38 10.78
N GLU A 191 8.46 9.57 10.12
CA GLU A 191 9.03 8.36 10.69
C GLU A 191 9.96 8.66 11.87
N GLY A 192 10.88 9.62 11.71
CA GLY A 192 11.80 10.03 12.76
C GLY A 192 11.04 10.57 13.97
N ALA A 193 10.13 11.52 13.78
CA ALA A 193 9.33 12.09 14.85
C ALA A 193 8.52 11.01 15.58
N THR A 194 7.89 10.10 14.84
CA THR A 194 7.11 8.98 15.39
C THR A 194 7.99 8.09 16.27
N ARG A 195 9.15 7.63 15.77
CA ARG A 195 10.09 6.79 16.53
C ARG A 195 10.66 7.50 17.76
N GLY A 196 10.89 8.82 17.65
CA GLY A 196 11.41 9.62 18.75
C GLY A 196 10.40 9.79 19.88
N LEU A 197 9.12 9.99 19.54
CA LEU A 197 8.02 10.06 20.51
C LEU A 197 7.74 8.69 21.15
N LEU A 198 7.76 7.61 20.37
CA LEU A 198 7.60 6.25 20.89
C LEU A 198 8.69 5.89 21.91
N LEU A 199 9.95 6.27 21.65
CA LEU A 199 11.02 6.04 22.62
C LEU A 199 10.75 6.78 23.93
N ARG A 200 10.28 8.03 23.86
CA ARG A 200 9.95 8.81 25.06
C ARG A 200 8.80 8.20 25.86
N ALA A 201 7.84 7.59 25.16
CA ALA A 201 6.75 6.82 25.75
C ALA A 201 7.16 5.40 26.20
N GLY A 202 8.44 5.03 26.11
CA GLY A 202 8.95 3.71 26.54
C GLY A 202 8.53 2.55 25.63
N HIS A 203 8.09 2.82 24.40
CA HIS A 203 7.73 1.78 23.44
C HIS A 203 8.95 1.07 22.85
N LYS A 204 8.82 -0.25 22.62
CA LYS A 204 9.85 -1.11 22.01
C LYS A 204 10.30 -0.65 20.62
N ASP A 205 9.40 -0.05 19.84
CA ASP A 205 9.67 0.42 18.47
C ASP A 205 10.25 1.85 18.43
N GLY A 206 10.58 2.40 19.61
CA GLY A 206 11.22 3.70 19.74
C GLY A 206 12.70 3.66 19.38
N GLU A 207 13.19 4.73 18.75
CA GLU A 207 14.59 4.87 18.39
C GLU A 207 15.12 6.24 18.81
N ARG A 208 16.39 6.28 19.25
CA ARG A 208 17.03 7.53 19.62
C ARG A 208 17.41 8.33 18.38
N ASN A 209 16.79 9.49 18.20
CA ASN A 209 17.01 10.37 17.06
C ASN A 209 16.90 11.86 17.43
N GLU A 210 17.01 12.74 16.44
CA GLU A 210 16.95 14.21 16.59
C GLU A 210 15.65 14.73 17.23
N PHE A 211 14.54 13.99 17.12
CA PHE A 211 13.24 14.38 17.64
C PHE A 211 13.00 13.92 19.08
N THR A 212 13.82 13.00 19.62
CA THR A 212 13.63 12.44 20.97
C THR A 212 13.64 13.45 22.11
N GLY A 213 14.31 14.59 21.96
CA GLY A 213 14.33 15.67 22.96
C GLY A 213 13.32 16.79 22.73
N MET A 214 12.55 16.75 21.63
CA MET A 214 11.66 17.86 21.25
C MET A 214 10.29 17.77 21.93
N ARG A 215 9.82 18.86 22.53
CA ARG A 215 8.43 18.98 23.00
C ARG A 215 7.45 18.88 21.83
N LEU A 216 6.21 18.46 22.09
CA LEU A 216 5.16 18.38 21.06
C LEU A 216 4.93 19.71 20.34
N GLU A 217 5.01 20.82 21.06
CA GLU A 217 4.92 22.15 20.46
C GLU A 217 6.07 22.44 19.49
N ARG A 218 7.31 22.09 19.85
CA ARG A 218 8.46 22.32 18.96
C ARG A 218 8.37 21.42 17.72
N LEU A 219 7.80 20.22 17.88
CA LEU A 219 7.49 19.33 16.77
C LEU A 219 6.43 19.93 15.83
N ALA A 220 5.38 20.57 16.39
CA ALA A 220 4.37 21.28 15.63
C ALA A 220 4.95 22.49 14.87
N GLU A 221 5.87 23.23 15.51
CA GLU A 221 6.59 24.33 14.88
C GLU A 221 7.49 23.84 13.73
N GLU A 222 8.22 22.75 13.93
CA GLU A 222 9.06 22.13 12.90
C GLU A 222 8.24 21.65 11.70
N ALA A 223 7.08 21.03 11.96
CA ALA A 223 6.14 20.61 10.91
C ALA A 223 5.59 21.81 10.12
N LEU A 224 5.26 22.93 10.78
CA LEU A 224 4.82 24.16 10.12
C LEU A 224 5.94 24.83 9.32
N SER A 225 7.13 24.92 9.91
CA SER A 225 8.33 25.51 9.29
C SER A 225 8.68 24.79 7.99
N ARG A 226 8.70 23.46 8.01
CA ARG A 226 8.97 22.64 6.81
C ARG A 226 7.84 22.68 5.78
N ALA A 227 6.60 22.90 6.22
CA ALA A 227 5.47 23.16 5.33
C ALA A 227 5.47 24.58 4.73
N GLY A 228 6.42 25.44 5.10
CA GLY A 228 6.50 26.83 4.65
C GLY A 228 5.40 27.73 5.22
N LEU A 229 4.78 27.32 6.33
CA LEU A 229 3.69 28.03 6.98
C LEU A 229 4.22 28.91 8.14
N PRO A 230 3.55 30.03 8.45
CA PRO A 230 4.00 30.94 9.50
C PRO A 230 3.89 30.29 10.89
N THR A 231 5.03 30.17 11.56
CA THR A 231 5.16 29.74 12.96
C THR A 231 4.89 30.87 13.96
N THR A 232 4.74 32.10 13.47
CA THR A 232 4.52 33.31 14.28
C THR A 232 3.07 33.41 14.77
N GLY A 233 2.90 33.85 16.02
CA GLY A 233 1.61 34.12 16.65
C GLY A 233 1.53 33.64 18.10
N ASN A 234 0.32 33.64 18.66
CA ASN A 234 0.06 33.00 19.95
C ASN A 234 0.26 31.48 19.83
N ARG A 235 0.88 30.85 20.84
CA ARG A 235 1.11 29.40 20.95
C ARG A 235 -0.13 28.57 20.58
N LEU A 236 -1.32 28.98 21.04
CA LEU A 236 -2.59 28.33 20.73
C LEU A 236 -2.93 28.36 19.22
N GLN A 237 -2.68 29.50 18.57
CA GLN A 237 -2.91 29.66 17.13
C GLN A 237 -1.90 28.86 16.31
N MET A 238 -0.64 28.79 16.75
CA MET A 238 0.40 28.00 16.09
C MET A 238 0.00 26.51 16.09
N ILE A 239 -0.36 25.96 17.24
CA ILE A 239 -0.78 24.54 17.36
C ILE A 239 -2.06 24.30 16.56
N GLY A 240 -3.04 25.22 16.63
CA GLY A 240 -4.25 25.13 15.81
C GLY A 240 -3.93 25.04 14.31
N ARG A 241 -3.01 25.86 13.80
CA ARG A 241 -2.54 25.81 12.41
C ARG A 241 -1.79 24.53 12.07
N ALA A 242 -1.05 23.95 13.01
CA ALA A 242 -0.35 22.68 12.79
C ALA A 242 -1.34 21.52 12.56
N PHE A 243 -2.53 21.58 13.17
CA PHE A 243 -3.59 20.61 12.94
C PHE A 243 -4.36 20.79 11.65
N THR A 244 -4.72 22.03 11.33
CA THR A 244 -5.64 22.34 10.23
C THR A 244 -4.95 22.81 8.96
N MET A 245 -3.60 22.72 8.90
CA MET A 245 -2.67 23.24 7.87
C MET A 245 -3.41 23.94 6.72
N THR A 246 -3.87 25.16 7.00
CA THR A 246 -4.64 25.94 6.05
C THR A 246 -3.64 26.72 5.21
N ARG A 247 -3.42 26.29 3.97
CA ARG A 247 -2.59 27.07 3.04
C ARG A 247 -3.34 28.36 2.67
N ALA A 248 -2.57 29.40 2.32
CA ALA A 248 -3.12 30.63 1.78
C ALA A 248 -4.03 30.29 0.57
N GLY A 249 -5.33 30.54 0.70
CA GLY A 249 -6.35 30.14 -0.27
C GLY A 249 -7.50 29.27 0.28
N GLY A 250 -7.50 28.90 1.57
CA GLY A 250 -8.61 28.16 2.18
C GLY A 250 -8.67 26.67 1.81
N MET A 251 -7.61 26.14 1.21
CA MET A 251 -7.46 24.70 0.98
C MET A 251 -6.90 24.04 2.25
N HIS A 252 -7.65 23.09 2.78
CA HIS A 252 -7.20 22.20 3.86
C HIS A 252 -6.19 21.20 3.29
N ALA A 253 -5.01 21.11 3.89
CA ALA A 253 -4.02 20.08 3.60
C ALA A 253 -3.77 19.25 4.87
N THR A 254 -3.52 17.95 4.71
CA THR A 254 -3.14 17.08 5.84
C THR A 254 -1.76 17.51 6.34
N GLY A 255 -1.70 18.00 7.57
CA GLY A 255 -0.44 18.38 8.21
C GLY A 255 0.37 17.19 8.71
N ASP A 256 1.69 17.33 8.69
CA ASP A 256 2.63 16.28 9.15
C ASP A 256 2.50 16.00 10.65
N PHE A 257 2.17 17.03 11.43
CA PHE A 257 2.00 16.93 12.88
C PHE A 257 0.85 15.98 13.28
N PRO A 258 -0.39 16.13 12.75
CA PRO A 258 -1.44 15.13 12.93
C PRO A 258 -1.05 13.71 12.52
N VAL A 259 -0.34 13.54 11.39
CA VAL A 259 0.06 12.22 10.88
C VAL A 259 1.03 11.53 11.85
N ILE A 260 1.98 12.28 12.41
CA ILE A 260 2.89 11.76 13.45
C ILE A 260 2.08 11.31 14.68
N LEU A 261 1.17 12.14 15.16
CA LEU A 261 0.37 11.84 16.35
C LEU A 261 -0.52 10.61 16.13
N GLU A 262 -1.13 10.50 14.96
CA GLU A 262 -1.93 9.34 14.55
C GLU A 262 -1.07 8.06 14.50
N ALA A 263 0.13 8.13 13.93
CA ALA A 263 1.04 6.99 13.87
C ALA A 263 1.50 6.52 15.26
N VAL A 264 1.78 7.46 16.18
CA VAL A 264 2.09 7.15 17.58
C VAL A 264 0.87 6.52 18.26
N ALA A 265 -0.31 7.12 18.14
CA ALA A 265 -1.53 6.62 18.76
C ALA A 265 -1.91 5.22 18.26
N ASN A 266 -1.80 4.97 16.95
CA ASN A 266 -2.07 3.66 16.34
C ASN A 266 -1.11 2.60 16.90
N LYS A 267 0.20 2.87 16.94
CA LYS A 267 1.17 1.94 17.52
C LYS A 267 0.96 1.68 19.02
N SER A 268 0.61 2.72 19.78
CA SER A 268 0.25 2.58 21.19
C SER A 268 -1.01 1.74 21.40
N MET A 269 -2.04 1.95 20.58
CA MET A 269 -3.24 1.12 20.56
C MET A 269 -2.92 -0.34 20.21
N LEU A 270 -2.16 -0.59 19.14
CA LEU A 270 -1.80 -1.94 18.73
C LEU A 270 -0.97 -2.66 19.79
N THR A 271 -0.06 -1.96 20.47
CA THR A 271 0.66 -2.57 21.61
C THR A 271 -0.29 -2.92 22.75
N GLY A 272 -1.25 -2.05 23.07
CA GLY A 272 -2.32 -2.38 24.02
C GLY A 272 -3.11 -3.63 23.62
N TRP A 273 -3.48 -3.72 22.35
CA TRP A 273 -4.17 -4.88 21.77
C TRP A 273 -3.36 -6.18 21.84
N GLU A 274 -2.05 -6.13 21.53
CA GLU A 274 -1.14 -7.28 21.58
C GLU A 274 -0.86 -7.75 23.01
N THR A 275 -0.77 -6.83 23.97
CA THR A 275 -0.47 -7.12 25.38
C THR A 275 -1.67 -7.59 26.19
N ALA A 276 -2.88 -7.47 25.66
CA ALA A 276 -4.10 -7.83 26.36
C ALA A 276 -4.29 -9.36 26.40
N ASP A 277 -4.13 -9.92 27.59
CA ASP A 277 -4.31 -11.35 27.86
C ASP A 277 -5.77 -11.75 27.60
N THR A 278 -5.98 -12.55 26.55
CA THR A 278 -7.31 -13.02 26.15
C THR A 278 -7.27 -14.50 25.83
N THR A 279 -8.40 -15.17 26.00
CA THR A 279 -8.46 -16.64 26.02
C THR A 279 -9.42 -17.22 24.97
N TYR A 280 -10.31 -16.42 24.40
CA TYR A 280 -11.27 -16.89 23.41
C TYR A 280 -10.63 -17.57 22.20
N GLN A 281 -9.43 -17.14 21.78
CA GLN A 281 -8.75 -17.68 20.60
C GLN A 281 -8.33 -19.13 20.81
N ILE A 282 -8.20 -19.60 22.06
CA ILE A 282 -7.74 -20.94 22.39
C ILE A 282 -8.77 -21.99 22.02
N TRP A 283 -10.07 -21.71 22.17
CA TRP A 283 -11.13 -22.72 22.03
C TRP A 283 -12.17 -22.40 20.94
N THR A 284 -12.30 -21.13 20.54
CA THR A 284 -13.25 -20.73 19.48
C THR A 284 -12.66 -20.94 18.09
N LYS A 285 -13.54 -21.03 17.09
CA LYS A 285 -13.19 -21.05 15.67
C LYS A 285 -13.14 -19.63 15.12
N LYS A 286 -12.11 -19.30 14.33
CA LYS A 286 -12.05 -18.03 13.61
C LYS A 286 -12.98 -18.04 12.39
N GLY A 287 -13.75 -16.98 12.25
CA GLY A 287 -14.62 -16.70 11.13
C GLY A 287 -14.25 -15.42 10.38
N SER A 288 -14.72 -15.31 9.15
CA SER A 288 -14.76 -14.03 8.43
C SER A 288 -16.12 -13.81 7.78
N LEU A 289 -16.53 -12.55 7.72
CA LEU A 289 -17.75 -12.09 7.07
C LEU A 289 -17.42 -10.85 6.23
N SER A 290 -17.99 -10.76 5.04
CA SER A 290 -17.75 -9.64 4.11
C SER A 290 -18.69 -8.45 4.35
N ASP A 291 -19.77 -8.65 5.11
CA ASP A 291 -20.73 -7.60 5.42
C ASP A 291 -21.39 -7.83 6.80
N PHE A 292 -22.19 -6.84 7.24
CA PHE A 292 -22.94 -6.88 8.50
C PHE A 292 -24.31 -7.56 8.38
N LYS A 293 -24.66 -8.12 7.22
CA LYS A 293 -25.95 -8.78 7.07
C LYS A 293 -25.92 -10.12 7.81
N ILE A 294 -27.12 -10.61 8.14
CA ILE A 294 -27.26 -11.94 8.72
C ILE A 294 -26.77 -12.97 7.70
N ALA A 295 -25.59 -13.51 7.94
CA ALA A 295 -25.02 -14.58 7.15
C ALA A 295 -25.52 -15.93 7.66
N SER A 296 -25.58 -16.91 6.78
CA SER A 296 -25.98 -18.27 7.12
C SER A 296 -24.83 -19.23 6.90
N ARG A 297 -24.40 -19.92 7.96
CA ARG A 297 -23.48 -21.06 7.89
C ARG A 297 -24.31 -22.31 7.64
N TYR A 298 -24.03 -22.98 6.52
CA TYR A 298 -24.67 -24.25 6.19
C TYR A 298 -23.74 -25.38 6.63
N GLY A 299 -24.19 -26.17 7.60
CA GLY A 299 -23.55 -27.41 8.00
C GLY A 299 -24.28 -28.58 7.37
N VAL A 300 -23.56 -29.39 6.59
CA VAL A 300 -24.10 -30.65 6.05
C VAL A 300 -23.95 -31.72 7.12
N GLY A 301 -25.07 -32.31 7.55
CA GLY A 301 -25.06 -33.42 8.50
C GLY A 301 -24.35 -34.67 7.95
N PRO A 302 -23.93 -35.60 8.81
CA PRO A 302 -23.27 -36.82 8.39
C PRO A 302 -24.29 -37.71 7.67
N LEU A 303 -23.79 -38.43 6.67
CA LEU A 303 -24.60 -39.43 5.96
C LEU A 303 -25.06 -40.54 6.92
N PRO A 304 -26.24 -41.14 6.68
CA PRO A 304 -26.63 -42.35 7.40
C PRO A 304 -25.63 -43.49 7.15
N MET A 305 -25.57 -44.45 8.07
CA MET A 305 -24.73 -45.63 7.89
C MET A 305 -25.14 -46.40 6.63
N LEU A 306 -24.15 -46.95 5.92
CA LEU A 306 -24.39 -47.73 4.71
C LEU A 306 -25.28 -48.93 5.02
N LYS A 307 -26.42 -49.02 4.33
CA LYS A 307 -27.32 -50.17 4.43
C LYS A 307 -26.72 -51.36 3.68
N LYS A 308 -26.92 -52.57 4.19
CA LYS A 308 -26.57 -53.80 3.47
C LYS A 308 -27.43 -53.88 2.20
N LYS A 309 -26.79 -53.91 1.03
CA LYS A 309 -27.47 -54.08 -0.26
C LYS A 309 -27.84 -55.56 -0.48
N PRO A 310 -29.13 -55.90 -0.64
CA PRO A 310 -29.52 -57.23 -1.10
C PRO A 310 -29.08 -57.49 -2.54
N GLU A 311 -28.69 -58.73 -2.86
CA GLU A 311 -28.30 -59.12 -4.22
C GLU A 311 -29.45 -58.86 -5.21
N GLY A 312 -29.12 -58.27 -6.37
CA GLY A 312 -30.09 -57.95 -7.43
C GLY A 312 -30.83 -56.61 -7.32
N THR A 313 -30.63 -55.82 -6.27
CA THR A 313 -31.30 -54.51 -6.09
C THR A 313 -30.42 -53.32 -6.49
N ALA A 314 -31.01 -52.14 -6.71
CA ALA A 314 -30.29 -50.88 -6.92
C ALA A 314 -29.83 -50.26 -5.59
N TYR A 315 -28.80 -49.39 -5.62
CA TYR A 315 -28.36 -48.65 -4.43
C TYR A 315 -29.38 -47.57 -4.05
N GLU A 316 -29.74 -47.48 -2.77
CA GLU A 316 -30.57 -46.38 -2.27
C GLU A 316 -29.75 -45.09 -2.14
N TYR A 317 -30.32 -43.95 -2.55
CA TYR A 317 -29.71 -42.64 -2.35
C TYR A 317 -29.88 -42.20 -0.89
N ALA A 318 -28.77 -41.77 -0.28
CA ALA A 318 -28.80 -41.22 1.07
C ALA A 318 -29.29 -39.77 1.05
N THR A 319 -30.17 -39.43 2.00
CA THR A 319 -30.60 -38.05 2.24
C THR A 319 -29.67 -37.37 3.24
N LEU A 320 -29.34 -36.11 2.96
CA LEU A 320 -28.56 -35.24 3.84
C LEU A 320 -29.52 -34.33 4.62
N ALA A 321 -29.27 -34.17 5.92
CA ALA A 321 -29.95 -33.18 6.73
C ALA A 321 -29.09 -31.92 6.75
N ASP A 322 -29.57 -30.85 6.14
CA ASP A 322 -28.91 -29.56 6.16
C ASP A 322 -29.28 -28.79 7.41
N ARG A 323 -28.27 -28.16 8.01
CA ARG A 323 -28.42 -27.25 9.13
C ARG A 323 -28.03 -25.86 8.69
N LYS A 324 -28.83 -24.87 9.02
CA LYS A 324 -28.58 -23.47 8.72
C LYS A 324 -28.39 -22.72 10.02
N VAL A 325 -27.21 -22.18 10.31
CA VAL A 325 -26.91 -21.34 11.48
C VAL A 325 -26.77 -19.88 11.08
N THR A 326 -27.33 -18.94 11.83
CA THR A 326 -27.19 -17.51 11.55
C THR A 326 -26.02 -16.90 12.30
N VAL A 327 -25.21 -16.08 11.62
CA VAL A 327 -24.07 -15.34 12.18
C VAL A 327 -24.20 -13.87 11.78
N MET A 328 -23.86 -12.94 12.68
CA MET A 328 -23.88 -11.51 12.40
C MET A 328 -22.72 -10.80 13.11
N LEU A 329 -22.25 -9.70 12.53
CA LEU A 329 -21.25 -8.81 13.12
C LEU A 329 -21.92 -7.64 13.83
N ALA A 330 -21.20 -7.05 14.79
CA ALA A 330 -21.50 -5.76 15.37
C ALA A 330 -20.23 -4.88 15.39
N THR A 331 -20.43 -3.57 15.31
CA THR A 331 -19.34 -2.59 15.45
C THR A 331 -19.25 -2.15 16.90
N PHE A 332 -18.07 -2.27 17.48
CA PHE A 332 -17.73 -1.74 18.80
C PHE A 332 -16.74 -0.62 18.62
N GLY A 333 -16.96 0.51 19.30
CA GLY A 333 -16.02 1.62 19.20
C GLY A 333 -16.22 2.68 20.27
N GLN A 334 -15.14 3.41 20.53
CA GLN A 334 -15.11 4.51 21.48
C GLN A 334 -14.23 5.63 20.93
N ALA A 335 -14.70 6.87 21.10
CA ALA A 335 -13.94 8.05 20.71
C ALA A 335 -13.34 8.76 21.93
N PHE A 336 -12.21 9.42 21.72
CA PHE A 336 -11.60 10.35 22.66
C PHE A 336 -11.12 11.59 21.90
N SER A 337 -11.06 12.72 22.59
CA SER A 337 -10.60 13.99 22.02
C SER A 337 -9.29 14.40 22.67
N LEU A 338 -8.34 14.86 21.86
CA LEU A 338 -7.10 15.47 22.32
C LEU A 338 -7.20 16.98 22.17
N THR A 339 -7.14 17.70 23.30
CA THR A 339 -7.28 19.16 23.32
C THR A 339 -5.94 19.84 23.03
N ARG A 340 -5.97 21.08 22.53
CA ARG A 340 -4.78 21.92 22.37
C ARG A 340 -4.05 22.17 23.69
N GLU A 341 -4.76 22.19 24.81
CA GLU A 341 -4.18 22.37 26.15
C GLU A 341 -3.27 21.20 26.53
N MET A 342 -3.69 19.96 26.24
CA MET A 342 -2.86 18.76 26.48
C MET A 342 -1.55 18.81 25.70
N ILE A 343 -1.56 19.40 24.50
CA ILE A 343 -0.37 19.54 23.65
C ILE A 343 0.55 20.63 24.17
N ILE A 344 -0.01 21.76 24.59
CA ILE A 344 0.76 22.85 25.19
C ILE A 344 1.44 22.39 26.49
N ASN A 345 0.73 21.59 27.27
CA ASN A 345 1.23 21.03 28.52
C ASN A 345 2.19 19.84 28.30
N ASP A 346 2.43 19.45 27.04
CA ASP A 346 3.30 18.34 26.65
C ASP A 346 2.92 17.01 27.35
N ASP A 347 1.61 16.76 27.50
CA ASP A 347 1.05 15.57 28.14
C ASP A 347 1.16 14.34 27.23
N LEU A 348 2.40 13.93 26.95
CA LEU A 348 2.73 12.80 26.08
C LEU A 348 2.17 11.48 26.62
N ASP A 349 2.02 11.35 27.93
CA ASP A 349 1.46 10.18 28.58
C ASP A 349 0.01 9.98 28.12
N ALA A 350 -0.81 11.03 28.07
CA ALA A 350 -2.16 10.92 27.52
C ALA A 350 -2.21 10.51 26.04
N PHE A 351 -1.22 10.89 25.23
CA PHE A 351 -1.11 10.52 23.80
C PHE A 351 -0.80 9.04 23.58
N THR A 352 -0.25 8.36 24.58
CA THR A 352 0.17 6.96 24.45
C THR A 352 -0.67 6.03 25.32
N ASP A 353 -1.01 6.46 26.54
CA ASP A 353 -1.81 5.67 27.47
C ASP A 353 -3.28 5.54 27.06
N ILE A 354 -3.91 6.60 26.55
CA ILE A 354 -5.33 6.53 26.16
C ILE A 354 -5.50 5.54 24.99
N PRO A 355 -4.76 5.65 23.87
CA PRO A 355 -4.85 4.69 22.79
C PRO A 355 -4.50 3.27 23.24
N ARG A 356 -3.45 3.11 24.07
CA ARG A 356 -3.06 1.81 24.62
C ARG A 356 -4.20 1.16 25.42
N LYS A 357 -4.82 1.91 26.33
CA LYS A 357 -5.98 1.44 27.11
C LYS A 357 -7.18 1.10 26.21
N GLN A 358 -7.40 1.87 25.15
CA GLN A 358 -8.44 1.57 24.16
C GLN A 358 -8.15 0.30 23.36
N GLY A 359 -6.89 0.04 23.00
CA GLY A 359 -6.48 -1.21 22.38
C GLY A 359 -6.75 -2.42 23.28
N ILE A 360 -6.43 -2.31 24.57
CA ILE A 360 -6.77 -3.33 25.58
C ILE A 360 -8.29 -3.51 25.66
N ALA A 361 -9.05 -2.42 25.79
CA ALA A 361 -10.50 -2.47 25.89
C ALA A 361 -11.15 -3.10 24.64
N ALA A 362 -10.63 -2.82 23.44
CA ALA A 362 -11.08 -3.45 22.21
C ALA A 362 -10.86 -4.97 22.25
N ARG A 363 -9.67 -5.42 22.68
CA ARG A 363 -9.35 -6.86 22.76
C ARG A 363 -10.23 -7.58 23.77
N MET A 364 -10.42 -6.96 24.93
CA MET A 364 -11.30 -7.44 26.00
C MET A 364 -12.77 -7.50 25.56
N THR A 365 -13.22 -6.54 24.76
CA THR A 365 -14.58 -6.56 24.20
C THR A 365 -14.78 -7.80 23.33
N VAL A 366 -13.84 -8.09 22.44
CA VAL A 366 -13.91 -9.30 21.59
C VAL A 366 -13.86 -10.58 22.42
N ASP A 367 -13.02 -10.64 23.45
CA ASP A 367 -12.92 -11.79 24.36
C ASP A 367 -14.22 -12.04 25.12
N SER A 368 -14.91 -10.98 25.55
CA SER A 368 -16.19 -11.10 26.27
C SER A 368 -17.33 -11.72 25.44
N LEU A 369 -17.33 -11.53 24.10
CA LEU A 369 -18.44 -11.94 23.23
C LEU A 369 -18.77 -13.44 23.32
N PRO A 370 -17.83 -14.38 23.12
CA PRO A 370 -18.13 -15.80 23.20
C PRO A 370 -18.51 -16.26 24.61
N TYR A 371 -17.91 -15.69 25.67
CA TYR A 371 -18.30 -16.02 27.04
C TYR A 371 -19.71 -15.53 27.37
N ALA A 372 -20.07 -14.33 26.93
CA ALA A 372 -21.42 -13.79 27.07
C ALA A 372 -22.48 -14.71 26.43
N LEU A 373 -22.18 -15.36 25.30
CA LEU A 373 -23.08 -16.36 24.70
C LEU A 373 -23.31 -17.58 25.59
N LEU A 374 -22.25 -18.09 26.23
CA LEU A 374 -22.32 -19.25 27.11
C LEU A 374 -23.09 -18.95 28.41
N VAL A 375 -22.89 -17.74 28.94
CA VAL A 375 -23.54 -17.25 30.16
C VAL A 375 -25.01 -16.94 29.90
N ALA A 376 -25.32 -16.14 28.87
CA ALA A 376 -26.68 -15.72 28.56
C ALA A 376 -27.60 -16.90 28.22
N ASN A 377 -27.04 -17.99 27.67
CA ASN A 377 -27.77 -19.21 27.33
C ASN A 377 -29.01 -18.93 26.44
N ALA A 378 -28.86 -18.03 25.46
CA ALA A 378 -29.96 -17.60 24.60
C ALA A 378 -30.57 -18.75 23.78
N ALA A 379 -31.78 -18.55 23.27
CA ALA A 379 -32.47 -19.53 22.43
C ALA A 379 -31.67 -19.82 21.15
N PHE A 380 -31.32 -21.09 20.95
CA PHE A 380 -30.63 -21.54 19.76
C PHE A 380 -31.64 -22.01 18.71
N GLN A 381 -31.75 -21.28 17.60
CA GLN A 381 -32.47 -21.65 16.37
C GLN A 381 -33.81 -22.39 16.58
N GLY A 382 -34.87 -21.64 16.86
CA GLY A 382 -36.23 -22.20 16.93
C GLY A 382 -36.68 -22.64 18.34
N GLY A 383 -36.08 -22.10 19.40
CA GLY A 383 -36.79 -21.94 20.68
C GLY A 383 -36.05 -22.38 21.94
N ASN A 384 -35.42 -23.56 21.94
CA ASN A 384 -34.79 -24.06 23.17
C ASN A 384 -33.43 -23.34 23.45
N PRO A 385 -33.08 -23.01 24.71
CA PRO A 385 -31.79 -22.41 25.11
C PRO A 385 -30.55 -23.19 24.65
N LEU A 386 -29.42 -22.52 24.40
CA LEU A 386 -28.17 -23.15 23.94
C LEU A 386 -27.83 -24.44 24.71
N PHE A 387 -27.86 -24.37 26.03
CA PHE A 387 -27.78 -25.46 26.99
C PHE A 387 -29.16 -25.87 27.47
N HIS A 388 -29.59 -27.07 27.10
CA HIS A 388 -30.89 -27.60 27.47
C HIS A 388 -30.85 -29.13 27.59
N ALA A 389 -31.63 -29.67 28.52
CA ALA A 389 -31.82 -31.11 28.74
C ALA A 389 -32.07 -31.90 27.44
N SER A 390 -32.97 -31.40 26.58
CA SER A 390 -33.31 -32.05 25.29
C SER A 390 -32.17 -32.09 24.28
N ARG A 391 -31.15 -31.23 24.43
CA ARG A 391 -29.95 -31.20 23.58
C ARG A 391 -28.83 -32.07 24.11
N LEU A 392 -29.02 -32.68 25.30
CA LEU A 392 -28.07 -33.61 25.91
C LEU A 392 -26.73 -32.94 26.22
N ASN A 393 -26.76 -31.62 26.46
CA ASN A 393 -25.57 -30.79 26.67
C ASN A 393 -25.59 -30.03 28.02
N LEU A 394 -26.40 -30.47 28.97
CA LEU A 394 -26.54 -29.87 30.30
C LEU A 394 -26.51 -30.97 31.37
N ALA A 395 -25.68 -30.85 32.40
CA ALA A 395 -25.68 -31.76 33.54
C ALA A 395 -26.94 -31.59 34.42
N GLY A 396 -27.51 -32.68 34.93
CA GLY A 396 -28.69 -32.66 35.81
C GLY A 396 -29.87 -33.55 35.36
N ALA A 397 -30.92 -33.63 36.19
CA ALA A 397 -32.11 -34.45 35.92
C ALA A 397 -32.82 -33.97 34.63
N GLY A 398 -32.89 -34.86 33.63
CA GLY A 398 -33.39 -34.56 32.29
C GLY A 398 -32.29 -34.33 31.23
N GLY A 399 -31.04 -34.05 31.63
CA GLY A 399 -29.89 -33.81 30.75
C GLY A 399 -28.81 -34.90 30.76
N GLY A 400 -29.02 -35.98 31.52
CA GLY A 400 -28.45 -37.32 31.30
C GLY A 400 -26.95 -37.57 31.56
N ALA A 401 -26.11 -36.55 31.72
CA ALA A 401 -24.85 -36.73 32.46
C ALA A 401 -25.14 -36.72 33.99
N PRO A 402 -24.49 -37.57 34.81
CA PRO A 402 -24.72 -37.63 36.24
C PRO A 402 -24.52 -36.26 36.89
N ALA A 403 -25.39 -35.96 37.83
CA ALA A 403 -25.45 -34.67 38.50
C ALA A 403 -24.44 -34.57 39.65
N VAL A 404 -23.95 -33.33 39.79
CA VAL A 404 -23.41 -32.68 40.99
C VAL A 404 -21.91 -32.85 41.27
N GLY A 405 -21.21 -31.71 41.28
CA GLY A 405 -19.92 -31.54 41.95
C GLY A 405 -19.01 -30.48 41.34
N LEU A 406 -18.02 -30.09 42.14
CA LEU A 406 -16.78 -29.47 41.66
C LEU A 406 -16.17 -30.30 40.51
N PRO A 407 -15.33 -29.71 39.64
CA PRO A 407 -14.57 -30.46 38.65
C PRO A 407 -13.89 -31.70 39.26
N SER A 408 -14.12 -32.88 38.69
CA SER A 408 -13.60 -34.16 39.17
C SER A 408 -13.38 -35.13 38.01
N ALA A 409 -12.57 -36.17 38.24
CA ALA A 409 -12.30 -37.21 37.24
C ALA A 409 -13.57 -37.91 36.77
N ASP A 410 -14.47 -38.25 37.69
CA ASP A 410 -15.74 -38.91 37.38
C ASP A 410 -16.68 -38.00 36.57
N ALA A 411 -16.72 -36.69 36.90
CA ALA A 411 -17.53 -35.72 36.18
C ALA A 411 -17.04 -35.53 34.73
N PHE A 412 -15.72 -35.47 34.53
CA PHE A 412 -15.12 -35.37 33.19
C PHE A 412 -15.34 -36.63 32.36
N GLU A 413 -15.12 -37.81 32.95
CA GLU A 413 -15.35 -39.09 32.26
C GLU A 413 -16.81 -39.23 31.85
N ALA A 414 -17.75 -38.88 32.74
CA ALA A 414 -19.16 -38.98 32.45
C ALA A 414 -19.62 -37.99 31.37
N ALA A 415 -19.20 -36.72 31.44
CA ALA A 415 -19.50 -35.72 30.43
C ALA A 415 -18.94 -36.10 29.06
N ALA A 416 -17.72 -36.65 29.01
CA ALA A 416 -17.09 -37.04 27.76
C ALA A 416 -17.71 -38.30 27.14
N SER A 417 -18.03 -39.30 27.96
CA SER A 417 -18.80 -40.46 27.53
C SER A 417 -20.15 -40.01 26.94
N TRP A 418 -20.78 -39.02 27.57
CA TRP A 418 -22.03 -38.44 27.12
C TRP A 418 -21.91 -37.76 25.75
N MET A 419 -20.97 -36.81 25.60
CA MET A 419 -20.70 -36.12 24.33
C MET A 419 -20.35 -37.10 23.20
N ARG A 420 -19.67 -38.22 23.51
CA ARG A 420 -19.26 -39.21 22.51
C ARG A 420 -20.38 -40.16 22.08
N THR A 421 -21.27 -40.54 23.00
CA THR A 421 -22.22 -41.64 22.77
C THR A 421 -23.63 -41.19 22.44
N LYS A 422 -24.05 -40.00 22.90
CA LYS A 422 -25.44 -39.56 22.83
C LYS A 422 -25.75 -38.66 21.64
N HIS A 423 -24.74 -38.03 21.05
CA HIS A 423 -24.91 -37.31 19.79
C HIS A 423 -24.87 -38.29 18.60
N THR A 424 -26.06 -38.66 18.15
CA THR A 424 -26.30 -39.41 16.91
C THR A 424 -26.86 -38.48 15.83
N GLY A 425 -26.56 -38.80 14.58
CA GLY A 425 -26.96 -38.08 13.37
C GLY A 425 -27.27 -39.04 12.24
N GLY A 426 -27.45 -38.47 11.05
CA GLY A 426 -28.01 -39.16 9.89
C GLY A 426 -29.51 -39.48 10.10
N THR A 427 -30.23 -39.70 9.01
CA THR A 427 -31.66 -40.04 9.02
C THR A 427 -31.95 -41.34 9.79
N ASP A 428 -30.94 -42.18 10.02
CA ASP A 428 -31.03 -43.46 10.75
C ASP A 428 -30.92 -43.32 12.28
N SER A 429 -30.57 -42.14 12.81
CA SER A 429 -30.35 -41.93 14.26
C SER A 429 -29.30 -42.86 14.89
N LYS A 430 -28.46 -43.52 14.08
CA LYS A 430 -27.41 -44.46 14.51
C LYS A 430 -26.00 -43.98 14.19
N THR A 431 -25.83 -43.06 13.24
CA THR A 431 -24.50 -42.51 12.89
C THR A 431 -24.00 -41.67 14.06
N ARG A 432 -22.92 -42.07 14.73
CA ARG A 432 -22.36 -41.34 15.87
C ARG A 432 -21.41 -40.24 15.40
N TYR A 433 -21.55 -39.03 15.92
CA TYR A 433 -20.63 -37.93 15.63
C TYR A 433 -19.27 -38.08 16.32
N ARG A 434 -19.19 -38.89 17.39
CA ARG A 434 -17.95 -39.16 18.15
C ARG A 434 -17.22 -37.89 18.61
N ILE A 435 -17.99 -36.88 19.03
CA ILE A 435 -17.46 -35.63 19.56
C ILE A 435 -16.73 -35.93 20.87
N LYS A 436 -15.56 -35.33 21.06
CA LYS A 436 -14.76 -35.43 22.29
C LYS A 436 -14.49 -34.02 22.83
N PRO A 437 -14.56 -33.81 24.15
CA PRO A 437 -14.10 -32.56 24.73
C PRO A 437 -12.59 -32.43 24.54
N LYS A 438 -12.14 -31.20 24.32
CA LYS A 438 -10.72 -30.83 24.16
C LYS A 438 -10.38 -29.71 25.14
N PHE A 439 -11.25 -28.72 25.26
CA PHE A 439 -11.09 -27.56 26.13
C PHE A 439 -12.08 -27.64 27.28
N GLY A 440 -11.62 -27.30 28.49
CA GLY A 440 -12.48 -27.07 29.64
C GLY A 440 -12.46 -25.59 30.00
N LEU A 441 -13.62 -24.94 30.00
CA LEU A 441 -13.76 -23.53 30.34
C LEU A 441 -14.22 -23.44 31.79
N PHE A 442 -13.38 -22.82 32.62
CA PHE A 442 -13.58 -22.75 34.07
C PHE A 442 -13.50 -21.30 34.55
N PRO A 443 -14.26 -20.95 35.61
CA PRO A 443 -14.06 -19.70 36.32
C PRO A 443 -12.69 -19.67 37.00
N VAL A 444 -12.07 -18.50 37.14
CA VAL A 444 -10.78 -18.30 37.80
C VAL A 444 -10.84 -18.74 39.27
N ALA A 445 -12.00 -18.63 39.92
CA ALA A 445 -12.21 -19.12 41.29
C ALA A 445 -11.90 -20.63 41.46
N GLN A 446 -11.93 -21.41 40.38
CA GLN A 446 -11.63 -22.85 40.38
C GLN A 446 -10.23 -23.20 39.85
N ALA A 447 -9.43 -22.22 39.44
CA ALA A 447 -8.18 -22.44 38.71
C ALA A 447 -7.24 -23.43 39.41
N PHE A 448 -6.89 -23.16 40.68
CA PHE A 448 -6.00 -24.03 41.44
C PHE A 448 -6.54 -25.46 41.62
N LYS A 449 -7.85 -25.61 41.80
CA LYS A 449 -8.48 -26.94 41.98
C LYS A 449 -8.45 -27.74 40.68
N VAL A 450 -8.74 -27.07 39.56
CA VAL A 450 -8.71 -27.67 38.22
C VAL A 450 -7.28 -28.00 37.81
N ASP A 451 -6.32 -27.11 38.06
CA ASP A 451 -4.91 -27.36 37.75
C ASP A 451 -4.37 -28.52 38.56
N GLN A 452 -4.67 -28.59 39.85
CA GLN A 452 -4.31 -29.73 40.69
C GLN A 452 -4.93 -31.04 40.14
N LEU A 453 -6.19 -31.00 39.71
CA LEU A 453 -6.89 -32.14 39.12
C LEU A 453 -6.29 -32.58 37.79
N LEU A 454 -5.85 -31.67 36.93
CA LEU A 454 -5.35 -31.99 35.59
C LEU A 454 -3.85 -32.32 35.58
N THR A 455 -3.08 -31.89 36.59
CA THR A 455 -1.61 -32.08 36.62
C THR A 455 -1.16 -33.18 37.57
N SER A 456 -1.92 -33.46 38.64
CA SER A 456 -1.55 -34.46 39.66
C SER A 456 -1.24 -35.82 39.04
N VAL A 457 -0.20 -36.47 39.55
CA VAL A 457 0.19 -37.83 39.13
C VAL A 457 -0.77 -38.88 39.70
N THR A 458 -1.28 -38.62 40.90
CA THR A 458 -2.20 -39.50 41.63
C THR A 458 -3.61 -38.93 41.60
N GLU A 459 -4.61 -39.81 41.62
CA GLU A 459 -6.01 -39.37 41.63
C GLU A 459 -6.35 -38.69 42.97
N LEU A 460 -6.97 -37.50 42.89
CA LEU A 460 -7.33 -36.70 44.08
C LEU A 460 -8.43 -37.38 44.89
N GLY A 461 -8.33 -37.33 46.22
CA GLY A 461 -9.34 -37.85 47.13
C GLY A 461 -9.33 -39.37 47.34
N GLN A 462 -8.36 -40.09 46.75
CA GLN A 462 -8.23 -41.54 46.87
C GLN A 462 -7.24 -41.93 47.97
N THR A 463 -7.58 -42.96 48.75
CA THR A 463 -6.72 -43.48 49.82
C THR A 463 -5.48 -44.19 49.27
N ASN A 464 -5.53 -44.70 48.03
CA ASN A 464 -4.42 -45.39 47.39
C ASN A 464 -3.56 -44.43 46.54
N PRO A 465 -2.36 -44.05 46.99
CA PRO A 465 -1.48 -43.14 46.24
C PRO A 465 -0.89 -43.76 44.96
N SER A 466 -1.09 -45.05 44.71
CA SER A 466 -0.66 -45.69 43.44
C SER A 466 -1.69 -45.54 42.32
N LEU A 467 -2.89 -45.01 42.59
CA LEU A 467 -3.91 -44.85 41.57
C LEU A 467 -3.55 -43.68 40.66
N LYS A 468 -3.30 -44.00 39.38
CA LYS A 468 -2.98 -43.00 38.36
C LYS A 468 -4.17 -42.09 38.14
N ASN A 469 -3.91 -40.78 38.06
CA ASN A 469 -4.94 -39.80 37.80
C ASN A 469 -5.57 -39.97 36.41
N ARG A 470 -6.87 -40.31 36.36
CA ARG A 470 -7.66 -40.43 35.13
C ARG A 470 -7.95 -39.09 34.45
N ALA A 471 -8.01 -38.00 35.20
CA ALA A 471 -8.27 -36.65 34.68
C ALA A 471 -7.02 -35.98 34.09
N ARG A 472 -5.84 -36.59 34.26
CA ARG A 472 -4.57 -35.96 33.87
C ARG A 472 -4.52 -35.70 32.38
N GLY A 473 -4.35 -34.42 32.00
CA GLY A 473 -4.33 -34.00 30.58
C GLY A 473 -5.61 -34.34 29.81
N PHE A 474 -6.73 -34.52 30.51
CA PHE A 474 -8.01 -34.90 29.90
C PHE A 474 -8.55 -33.81 28.98
N VAL A 475 -8.47 -32.56 29.45
CA VAL A 475 -8.80 -31.33 28.72
C VAL A 475 -7.71 -30.30 28.93
N GLU A 476 -7.59 -29.39 27.99
CA GLU A 476 -6.80 -28.16 28.13
C GLU A 476 -7.65 -27.14 28.91
N PRO A 477 -7.23 -26.73 30.12
CA PRO A 477 -7.98 -25.78 30.92
C PRO A 477 -7.83 -24.38 30.35
N VAL A 478 -8.96 -23.67 30.23
CA VAL A 478 -9.03 -22.26 29.89
C VAL A 478 -9.77 -21.57 31.03
N PHE A 479 -9.09 -20.65 31.69
CA PHE A 479 -9.66 -19.87 32.78
C PHE A 479 -10.07 -18.50 32.26
N SER A 480 -11.28 -18.07 32.59
CA SER A 480 -11.80 -16.76 32.22
C SER A 480 -12.56 -16.14 33.38
N ASP A 481 -12.25 -14.88 33.64
CA ASP A 481 -12.88 -14.00 34.61
C ASP A 481 -14.34 -13.67 34.22
N TRP A 482 -14.64 -13.58 32.93
CA TRP A 482 -16.02 -13.42 32.44
C TRP A 482 -16.98 -14.53 32.91
N LEU A 483 -16.46 -15.71 33.22
CA LEU A 483 -17.27 -16.81 33.78
C LEU A 483 -17.52 -16.64 35.28
N ASP A 484 -16.59 -16.03 36.03
CA ASP A 484 -16.75 -15.76 37.46
C ASP A 484 -17.89 -14.76 37.72
N ASP A 485 -18.05 -13.75 36.85
CA ASP A 485 -19.14 -12.77 36.92
C ASP A 485 -20.53 -13.42 36.87
N ALA A 486 -20.64 -14.57 36.19
CA ALA A 486 -21.88 -15.32 36.06
C ALA A 486 -22.05 -16.36 37.17
N SER A 487 -21.04 -17.19 37.39
CA SER A 487 -21.02 -18.21 38.45
C SER A 487 -19.61 -18.73 38.68
N ALA A 488 -19.13 -18.61 39.91
CA ALA A 488 -17.87 -19.20 40.37
C ALA A 488 -17.89 -20.74 40.42
N THR A 489 -19.06 -21.38 40.24
CA THR A 489 -19.21 -22.85 40.33
C THR A 489 -19.45 -23.53 38.98
N ALA A 490 -20.08 -22.84 38.03
CA ALA A 490 -20.43 -23.40 36.73
C ALA A 490 -19.20 -23.55 35.83
N TRP A 491 -19.11 -24.67 35.11
CA TRP A 491 -18.03 -24.95 34.17
C TRP A 491 -18.55 -25.57 32.89
N TYR A 492 -17.75 -25.47 31.84
CA TYR A 492 -18.15 -25.85 30.49
C TYR A 492 -17.08 -26.72 29.84
N LEU A 493 -17.49 -27.61 28.94
CA LEU A 493 -16.58 -28.31 28.04
C LEU A 493 -16.88 -27.91 26.61
N ALA A 494 -15.82 -27.70 25.84
CA ALA A 494 -15.89 -27.49 24.41
C ALA A 494 -15.08 -28.57 23.68
N ALA A 495 -15.63 -29.02 22.56
CA ALA A 495 -14.92 -29.85 21.61
C ALA A 495 -13.77 -29.08 20.93
N ASP A 496 -12.92 -29.82 20.23
CA ASP A 496 -11.83 -29.24 19.44
C ASP A 496 -12.35 -28.25 18.38
N LYS A 497 -11.51 -27.31 17.92
CA LYS A 497 -11.87 -26.29 16.91
C LYS A 497 -12.26 -26.90 15.56
N THR A 498 -11.87 -28.15 15.32
CA THR A 498 -12.27 -28.94 14.15
C THR A 498 -13.76 -29.29 14.17
N ALA A 499 -14.37 -29.33 15.36
CA ALA A 499 -15.81 -29.37 15.52
C ALA A 499 -16.37 -27.94 15.57
N ASP A 500 -17.50 -27.71 14.91
CA ASP A 500 -18.12 -26.39 14.85
C ASP A 500 -18.79 -26.04 16.20
N THR A 501 -18.07 -25.46 17.16
CA THR A 501 -18.61 -25.07 18.48
C THR A 501 -19.14 -23.63 18.48
N VAL A 502 -18.25 -22.65 18.64
CA VAL A 502 -18.52 -21.21 18.62
C VAL A 502 -17.57 -20.58 17.62
N GLU A 503 -18.09 -19.71 16.76
CA GLU A 503 -17.32 -18.93 15.82
C GLU A 503 -17.21 -17.48 16.31
N VAL A 504 -16.00 -16.92 16.30
CA VAL A 504 -15.78 -15.48 16.40
C VAL A 504 -15.40 -14.99 15.00
N SER A 505 -16.28 -14.22 14.41
CA SER A 505 -16.15 -13.70 13.05
C SER A 505 -15.70 -12.24 13.07
N PHE A 506 -14.85 -11.89 12.11
CA PHE A 506 -14.37 -10.53 11.89
C PHE A 506 -14.76 -10.04 10.49
N LEU A 507 -14.91 -8.71 10.35
CA LEU A 507 -15.17 -8.10 9.04
C LEU A 507 -13.94 -8.26 8.14
N ASP A 508 -14.12 -8.87 6.97
CA ASP A 508 -13.08 -9.17 5.99
C ASP A 508 -11.84 -9.92 6.56
N GLY A 509 -12.01 -10.56 7.72
CA GLY A 509 -10.93 -11.25 8.42
C GLY A 509 -9.94 -10.33 9.15
N VAL A 510 -10.21 -9.03 9.23
CA VAL A 510 -9.37 -8.07 9.96
C VAL A 510 -9.66 -8.16 11.45
N GLU A 511 -8.69 -8.66 12.20
CA GLU A 511 -8.83 -8.82 13.66
C GLU A 511 -8.45 -7.57 14.44
N GLU A 512 -7.59 -6.73 13.87
CA GLU A 512 -7.03 -5.58 14.56
C GLU A 512 -8.03 -4.41 14.61
N PRO A 513 -8.04 -3.63 15.69
CA PRO A 513 -8.85 -2.43 15.77
C PRO A 513 -8.32 -1.36 14.82
N PHE A 514 -9.23 -0.58 14.26
CA PHE A 514 -8.93 0.58 13.44
C PHE A 514 -9.00 1.86 14.28
N LEU A 515 -8.08 2.79 14.02
CA LEU A 515 -8.08 4.13 14.58
C LEU A 515 -8.34 5.13 13.45
N ASP A 516 -9.46 5.86 13.54
CA ASP A 516 -9.79 6.97 12.65
C ASP A 516 -9.54 8.29 13.39
N GLN A 517 -9.14 9.33 12.66
CA GLN A 517 -8.96 10.70 13.17
C GLN A 517 -9.88 11.68 12.42
N ASP A 518 -10.46 12.64 13.13
CA ASP A 518 -11.21 13.76 12.53
C ASP A 518 -10.99 15.08 13.30
N GLU A 519 -11.35 16.20 12.67
CA GLU A 519 -11.44 17.50 13.32
C GLU A 519 -12.72 17.59 14.14
N ASP A 520 -12.59 18.00 15.39
CA ASP A 520 -13.74 18.27 16.24
C ASP A 520 -14.05 19.77 16.22
N TRP A 521 -15.34 20.10 16.11
CA TRP A 521 -15.83 21.47 16.23
C TRP A 521 -16.19 21.81 17.69
N ASP A 522 -16.50 20.79 18.50
CA ASP A 522 -16.83 20.92 19.92
C ASP A 522 -15.58 21.13 20.78
N VAL A 523 -14.45 20.59 20.34
CA VAL A 523 -13.19 20.61 21.06
C VAL A 523 -12.12 21.22 20.18
N ASP A 524 -11.43 22.23 20.72
CA ASP A 524 -10.25 22.82 20.11
C ASP A 524 -9.10 21.80 20.08
N GLY A 525 -9.11 20.89 19.10
CA GLY A 525 -8.30 19.68 19.10
C GLY A 525 -8.55 18.72 17.93
N LYS A 526 -8.16 17.45 18.08
CA LYS A 526 -8.50 16.35 17.16
C LYS A 526 -9.26 15.26 17.91
N LYS A 527 -10.21 14.63 17.23
CA LYS A 527 -10.95 13.47 17.73
C LYS A 527 -10.36 12.21 17.13
N PHE A 528 -10.18 11.21 17.98
CA PHE A 528 -9.74 9.89 17.62
C PHE A 528 -10.85 8.91 17.95
N LYS A 529 -11.10 7.97 17.05
CA LYS A 529 -12.13 6.94 17.21
C LYS A 529 -11.48 5.59 16.96
N VAL A 530 -11.49 4.75 17.98
CA VAL A 530 -11.10 3.35 17.86
C VAL A 530 -12.35 2.53 17.57
N ARG A 531 -12.30 1.64 16.58
CA ARG A 531 -13.38 0.73 16.23
C ARG A 531 -12.89 -0.66 15.90
N ILE A 532 -13.70 -1.66 16.22
CA ILE A 532 -13.50 -3.05 15.83
C ILE A 532 -14.83 -3.68 15.45
N ASP A 533 -14.82 -4.46 14.38
CA ASP A 533 -15.99 -5.14 13.84
C ASP A 533 -15.88 -6.64 14.10
N ALA A 534 -16.63 -7.12 15.08
CA ALA A 534 -16.58 -8.50 15.54
C ALA A 534 -17.96 -9.04 15.90
N GLY A 535 -18.12 -10.36 15.83
CA GLY A 535 -19.34 -11.03 16.28
C GLY A 535 -19.03 -12.45 16.72
N ALA A 536 -19.64 -12.89 17.82
CA ALA A 536 -19.60 -14.29 18.23
C ALA A 536 -20.94 -14.96 17.91
N SER A 537 -20.92 -16.21 17.46
CA SER A 537 -22.15 -16.97 17.24
C SER A 537 -21.94 -18.47 17.53
N PRO A 538 -22.90 -19.13 18.21
CA PRO A 538 -22.84 -20.57 18.41
C PRO A 538 -23.14 -21.29 17.09
N LEU A 539 -22.30 -22.24 16.68
CA LEU A 539 -22.51 -23.05 15.49
C LEU A 539 -23.21 -24.37 15.82
N ASP A 540 -22.62 -25.21 16.69
CA ASP A 540 -23.20 -26.48 17.11
C ASP A 540 -23.19 -26.64 18.65
N PRO A 541 -24.37 -26.68 19.32
CA PRO A 541 -24.47 -26.91 20.75
C PRO A 541 -24.05 -28.33 21.17
N ARG A 542 -23.90 -29.28 20.23
CA ARG A 542 -23.45 -30.66 20.52
C ARG A 542 -21.97 -30.73 20.87
N GLY A 543 -21.19 -29.76 20.40
CA GLY A 543 -19.79 -29.61 20.74
C GLY A 543 -19.57 -28.93 22.09
N LEU A 544 -20.64 -28.51 22.76
CA LEU A 544 -20.60 -27.81 24.05
C LEU A 544 -21.29 -28.65 25.12
N PHE A 545 -20.85 -28.53 26.36
CA PHE A 545 -21.51 -29.13 27.52
C PHE A 545 -21.40 -28.19 28.71
N LYS A 546 -22.48 -27.99 29.45
CA LYS A 546 -22.52 -27.17 30.67
C LYS A 546 -22.75 -28.03 31.90
N ASN A 547 -21.94 -27.82 32.92
CA ASN A 547 -22.25 -28.23 34.28
C ASN A 547 -22.52 -26.97 35.12
N PRO A 548 -23.72 -26.85 35.74
CA PRO A 548 -24.06 -25.66 36.54
C PRO A 548 -23.23 -25.52 37.83
N GLY A 549 -22.43 -26.52 38.21
CA GLY A 549 -21.73 -26.53 39.48
C GLY A 549 -22.63 -26.99 40.62
N ALA A 550 -22.04 -27.17 41.81
CA ALA A 550 -22.76 -27.45 43.05
C ALA A 550 -23.06 -26.17 43.82
#